data_AF-A0A4V2W777-F1
#
_entry.id   AF-A0A4V2W777-F1
#
_cell.length_a   1.000
_cell.length_b   1.000
_cell.length_c   1.000
_cell.angle_alpha   90.00
_cell.angle_beta   90.00
_cell.angle_gamma   90.00
#
_symmetry.space_group_name_H-M   'P 1'
#
loop_
_entity.id
_entity.type
_entity.pdbx_description
1 polymer ?
#
loop_
_entity_poly.entity_id
_entity_poly.type
_entity_poly.pdbx_seq_one_letter_code
_entity_poly.pdbx_strand_id
1 'polypeptide(L)'
;MSNFSFSDTDQALWLYHFDSAGVYIGSGLAVIPAGTGLPAKTTLQPCQPSNGFTGVWNGEKWNYVEDKRGMRYWNKYGVGSVVLSVDETIPEDAIFIEPPKKDSGQVVIFQNGEWQILTNNTGKVYYDQYGIAYAVPDAYFTLPEGYTMVTPPENKPGYTVSWNGIEWGYLEDYRGKTAYLKNNGSAITVTNPGPLPNEYTFTAPTTQYDEWEDGEWHTNADALKAAQVASAKERKNLLWVEASDEIAVLSDAIKFNMATEQEKVRFDSLSEYRVLIMRVNPDDAPNISWPVKP
;
A
#
# COMPACT_ATOMS: atom_id res chain seq x y z
N MET A 1 -64.19 -9.51 22.43
CA MET A 1 -63.61 -10.63 23.21
C MET A 1 -64.64 -11.74 23.21
N SER A 2 -64.34 -12.88 22.60
CA SER A 2 -65.18 -14.08 22.74
C SER A 2 -64.92 -14.65 24.14
N ASN A 3 -65.80 -14.32 25.09
CA ASN A 3 -65.66 -14.80 26.46
C ASN A 3 -66.13 -16.26 26.52
N PHE A 4 -65.20 -17.17 26.80
CA PHE A 4 -65.52 -18.53 27.19
C PHE A 4 -66.37 -18.52 28.48
N SER A 5 -67.35 -19.39 28.57
CA SER A 5 -68.17 -19.59 29.77
C SER A 5 -68.21 -21.07 30.11
N PHE A 6 -68.04 -21.38 31.40
CA PHE A 6 -68.19 -22.74 31.91
C PHE A 6 -69.62 -23.24 31.70
N SER A 7 -69.75 -24.54 31.50
CA SER A 7 -71.03 -25.22 31.22
C SER A 7 -71.15 -26.48 32.05
N ASP A 8 -72.38 -26.79 32.46
CA ASP A 8 -72.73 -28.02 33.19
C ASP A 8 -72.92 -29.23 32.25
N THR A 9 -72.82 -29.02 30.94
CA THR A 9 -72.83 -30.06 29.90
C THR A 9 -71.61 -29.92 28.98
N ASP A 10 -71.19 -31.01 28.35
CA ASP A 10 -70.11 -31.01 27.36
C ASP A 10 -70.39 -30.02 26.22
N GLN A 11 -69.36 -29.28 25.80
CA GLN A 11 -69.43 -28.29 24.73
C GLN A 11 -68.51 -28.69 23.57
N ALA A 12 -69.00 -28.67 22.34
CA ALA A 12 -68.15 -28.82 21.15
C ALA A 12 -67.81 -27.43 20.60
N LEU A 13 -66.53 -27.03 20.70
CA LEU A 13 -66.05 -25.70 20.31
C LEU A 13 -64.94 -25.82 19.25
N TRP A 14 -64.92 -24.89 18.29
CA TRP A 14 -63.79 -24.76 17.37
C TRP A 14 -62.67 -23.97 18.04
N LEU A 15 -61.53 -24.60 18.27
CA LEU A 15 -60.39 -24.01 18.96
C LEU A 15 -59.24 -23.72 18.01
N TYR A 16 -58.48 -22.68 18.32
CA TYR A 16 -57.24 -22.34 17.63
C TYR A 16 -56.08 -22.62 18.58
N HIS A 17 -55.15 -23.46 18.13
CA HIS A 17 -54.04 -23.98 18.90
C HIS A 17 -52.75 -23.20 18.60
N PHE A 18 -51.93 -23.01 19.62
CA PHE A 18 -50.59 -22.46 19.49
C PHE A 18 -49.57 -23.26 20.31
N ASP A 19 -48.28 -23.12 19.97
CA ASP A 19 -47.19 -23.79 20.69
C ASP A 19 -46.73 -23.04 21.96
N SER A 20 -45.61 -23.44 22.55
CA SER A 20 -45.05 -22.72 23.73
C SER A 20 -44.59 -21.30 23.45
N ALA A 21 -44.25 -20.97 22.21
CA ALA A 21 -43.87 -19.64 21.78
C ALA A 21 -45.07 -18.79 21.34
N GLY A 22 -46.29 -19.35 21.39
CA GLY A 22 -47.50 -18.70 20.94
C GLY A 22 -47.74 -18.83 19.43
N VAL A 23 -46.89 -19.52 18.68
CA VAL A 23 -47.04 -19.66 17.23
C VAL A 23 -48.24 -20.53 16.92
N TYR A 24 -49.11 -20.07 16.03
CA TYR A 24 -50.27 -20.82 15.55
C TYR A 24 -49.84 -22.14 14.89
N ILE A 25 -50.41 -23.26 15.35
CA ILE A 25 -50.10 -24.62 14.85
C ILE A 25 -51.29 -25.33 14.21
N GLY A 26 -52.49 -24.76 14.30
CA GLY A 26 -53.68 -25.32 13.68
C GLY A 26 -54.97 -24.98 14.42
N SER A 27 -56.10 -25.36 13.84
CA SER A 27 -57.40 -25.23 14.47
C SER A 27 -58.26 -26.45 14.19
N GLY A 28 -59.21 -26.71 15.07
CA GLY A 28 -60.08 -27.87 14.95
C GLY A 28 -61.18 -27.90 15.99
N LEU A 29 -62.12 -28.82 15.79
CA LEU A 29 -63.20 -29.07 16.74
C LEU A 29 -62.64 -29.82 17.96
N ALA A 30 -62.92 -29.33 19.15
CA ALA A 30 -62.60 -29.98 20.42
C ALA A 30 -63.84 -30.07 21.31
N VAL A 31 -63.92 -31.16 22.09
CA VAL A 31 -64.96 -31.32 23.12
C VAL A 31 -64.39 -30.85 24.45
N ILE A 32 -65.09 -29.91 25.09
CA ILE A 32 -64.81 -29.40 26.42
C ILE A 32 -65.76 -30.10 27.40
N PRO A 33 -65.28 -30.99 28.28
CA PRO A 33 -66.11 -31.64 29.27
C PRO A 33 -66.81 -30.64 30.20
N ALA A 34 -68.01 -30.98 30.66
CA ALA A 34 -68.74 -30.23 31.68
C ALA A 34 -67.84 -29.83 32.88
N GLY A 35 -67.94 -28.58 33.32
CA GLY A 35 -67.19 -28.04 34.46
C GLY A 35 -65.69 -27.78 34.22
N THR A 36 -65.18 -27.93 32.98
CA THR A 36 -63.76 -27.69 32.65
C THR A 36 -63.54 -26.39 31.88
N GLY A 37 -62.30 -25.87 31.92
CA GLY A 37 -61.88 -24.70 31.14
C GLY A 37 -61.30 -25.09 29.79
N LEU A 38 -60.98 -24.08 28.96
CA LEU A 38 -60.28 -24.33 27.70
C LEU A 38 -58.94 -25.07 27.93
N PRO A 39 -58.57 -26.03 27.06
CA PRO A 39 -57.25 -26.65 27.11
C PRO A 39 -56.14 -25.61 27.04
N ALA A 40 -55.02 -25.90 27.69
CA ALA A 40 -53.85 -25.01 27.63
C ALA A 40 -53.44 -24.76 26.17
N LYS A 41 -52.95 -23.54 25.91
CA LYS A 41 -52.51 -23.08 24.58
C LYS A 41 -53.58 -23.14 23.49
N THR A 42 -54.81 -22.81 23.88
CA THR A 42 -55.93 -22.64 22.95
C THR A 42 -56.63 -21.30 23.14
N THR A 43 -57.27 -20.82 22.09
CA THR A 43 -58.12 -19.64 22.13
C THR A 43 -59.35 -19.84 21.24
N LEU A 44 -60.45 -19.15 21.56
CA LEU A 44 -61.64 -19.06 20.72
C LEU A 44 -61.51 -17.97 19.64
N GLN A 45 -60.48 -17.13 19.73
CA GLN A 45 -60.26 -16.08 18.75
C GLN A 45 -59.68 -16.67 17.45
N PRO A 46 -60.32 -16.48 16.30
CA PRO A 46 -59.79 -16.97 15.03
C PRO A 46 -58.42 -16.41 14.68
N CYS A 47 -57.52 -17.30 14.28
CA CYS A 47 -56.27 -16.93 13.61
C CYS A 47 -56.50 -16.86 12.10
N GLN A 48 -56.38 -15.66 11.52
CA GLN A 48 -56.65 -15.39 10.11
C GLN A 48 -55.50 -14.57 9.50
N PRO A 49 -54.28 -15.14 9.38
CA PRO A 49 -53.17 -14.43 8.77
C PRO A 49 -53.41 -14.23 7.27
N SER A 50 -52.86 -13.14 6.73
CA SER A 50 -52.70 -12.97 5.28
C SER A 50 -51.71 -13.98 4.71
N ASN A 51 -51.73 -14.18 3.39
CA ASN A 51 -50.79 -15.07 2.72
C ASN A 51 -49.33 -14.66 3.03
N GLY A 52 -48.49 -15.61 3.44
CA GLY A 52 -47.11 -15.36 3.85
C GLY A 52 -46.93 -14.89 5.30
N PHE A 53 -47.99 -14.91 6.12
CA PHE A 53 -47.93 -14.55 7.54
C PHE A 53 -48.43 -15.70 8.41
N THR A 54 -48.06 -15.66 9.70
CA THR A 54 -48.60 -16.55 10.74
C THR A 54 -48.96 -15.74 11.98
N GLY A 55 -49.85 -16.27 12.81
CA GLY A 55 -50.25 -15.65 14.07
C GLY A 55 -49.36 -16.10 15.22
N VAL A 56 -48.94 -15.15 16.06
CA VAL A 56 -48.30 -15.39 17.35
C VAL A 56 -49.21 -14.86 18.45
N TRP A 57 -49.69 -15.75 19.32
CA TRP A 57 -50.58 -15.41 20.43
C TRP A 57 -49.80 -14.72 21.56
N ASN A 58 -50.24 -13.52 21.94
CA ASN A 58 -49.59 -12.73 22.98
C ASN A 58 -50.27 -12.80 24.36
N GLY A 59 -51.29 -13.65 24.51
CA GLY A 59 -52.14 -13.73 25.71
C GLY A 59 -53.53 -13.12 25.54
N GLU A 60 -53.68 -12.14 24.65
CA GLU A 60 -54.94 -11.41 24.45
C GLU A 60 -55.44 -11.45 23.00
N LYS A 61 -54.53 -11.43 22.03
CA LYS A 61 -54.82 -11.39 20.59
C LYS A 61 -53.72 -12.04 19.77
N TRP A 62 -54.03 -12.31 18.50
CA TRP A 62 -53.04 -12.70 17.51
C TRP A 62 -52.23 -11.48 17.05
N ASN A 63 -50.90 -11.58 17.13
CA ASN A 63 -49.96 -10.72 16.43
C ASN A 63 -49.56 -11.42 15.13
N TYR A 64 -49.83 -10.80 13.98
CA TYR A 64 -49.45 -11.40 12.69
C TYR A 64 -48.04 -10.98 12.32
N VAL A 65 -47.19 -11.96 12.04
CA VAL A 65 -45.79 -11.78 11.66
C VAL A 65 -45.50 -12.51 10.35
N GLU A 66 -44.52 -12.02 9.61
CA GLU A 66 -44.11 -12.63 8.34
C GLU A 66 -43.60 -14.06 8.60
N ASP A 67 -44.15 -15.03 7.87
CA ASP A 67 -43.75 -16.42 8.00
C ASP A 67 -42.63 -16.74 7.02
N LYS A 68 -41.40 -16.61 7.51
CA LYS A 68 -40.18 -16.85 6.75
C LYS A 68 -39.75 -18.32 6.76
N ARG A 69 -40.47 -19.20 7.46
CA ARG A 69 -40.09 -20.62 7.58
C ARG A 69 -40.04 -21.29 6.21
N GLY A 70 -39.04 -22.15 6.03
CA GLY A 70 -38.76 -22.79 4.75
C GLY A 70 -38.02 -21.90 3.74
N MET A 71 -37.86 -20.60 4.00
CA MET A 71 -37.02 -19.73 3.18
C MET A 71 -35.56 -20.14 3.31
N ARG A 72 -34.87 -20.24 2.17
CA ARG A 72 -33.43 -20.51 2.09
C ARG A 72 -32.66 -19.21 2.08
N TYR A 73 -31.53 -19.21 2.76
CA TYR A 73 -30.53 -18.15 2.68
C TYR A 73 -29.13 -18.76 2.71
N TRP A 74 -28.14 -18.00 2.26
CA TRP A 74 -26.75 -18.42 2.17
C TRP A 74 -25.84 -17.40 2.84
N ASN A 75 -24.71 -17.85 3.37
CA ASN A 75 -23.61 -16.94 3.67
C ASN A 75 -22.84 -16.58 2.38
N LYS A 76 -21.91 -15.62 2.46
CA LYS A 76 -21.11 -15.18 1.31
C LYS A 76 -20.26 -16.25 0.61
N TYR A 77 -20.12 -17.44 1.19
CA TYR A 77 -19.37 -18.58 0.63
C TYR A 77 -20.27 -19.65 0.02
N GLY A 78 -21.58 -19.38 -0.09
CA GLY A 78 -22.57 -20.30 -0.66
C GLY A 78 -22.98 -21.44 0.28
N VAL A 79 -22.70 -21.32 1.58
CA VAL A 79 -23.20 -22.30 2.57
C VAL A 79 -24.65 -21.94 2.89
N GLY A 80 -25.57 -22.84 2.51
CA GLY A 80 -27.01 -22.64 2.65
C GLY A 80 -27.53 -22.99 4.04
N SER A 81 -28.61 -22.32 4.42
CA SER A 81 -29.40 -22.53 5.64
C SER A 81 -30.87 -22.32 5.32
N VAL A 82 -31.75 -22.81 6.19
CA VAL A 82 -33.21 -22.72 6.04
C VAL A 82 -33.77 -22.19 7.34
N VAL A 83 -34.68 -21.22 7.25
CA VAL A 83 -35.40 -20.71 8.42
C VAL A 83 -36.34 -21.80 8.94
N LEU A 84 -36.16 -22.20 10.21
CA LEU A 84 -36.90 -23.30 10.85
C LEU A 84 -38.02 -22.79 11.76
N SER A 85 -37.87 -21.61 12.35
CA SER A 85 -38.86 -21.04 13.27
C SER A 85 -39.25 -19.60 12.92
N VAL A 86 -40.39 -19.16 13.43
CA VAL A 86 -40.95 -17.81 13.17
C VAL A 86 -40.15 -16.72 13.88
N ASP A 87 -39.54 -17.07 15.01
CA ASP A 87 -38.73 -16.22 15.86
C ASP A 87 -37.22 -16.30 15.56
N GLU A 88 -36.83 -17.06 14.52
CA GLU A 88 -35.43 -17.20 14.13
C GLU A 88 -34.87 -15.85 13.65
N THR A 89 -33.71 -15.49 14.18
CA THR A 89 -32.98 -14.30 13.75
C THR A 89 -32.11 -14.66 12.55
N ILE A 90 -32.52 -14.20 11.36
CA ILE A 90 -31.72 -14.32 10.15
C ILE A 90 -30.54 -13.35 10.23
N PRO A 91 -29.30 -13.78 9.94
CA PRO A 91 -28.14 -12.89 9.90
C PRO A 91 -28.34 -11.70 8.94
N GLU A 92 -27.81 -10.53 9.30
CA GLU A 92 -27.90 -9.33 8.46
C GLU A 92 -27.17 -9.49 7.12
N ASP A 93 -26.14 -10.34 7.07
CA ASP A 93 -25.36 -10.65 5.88
C ASP A 93 -25.91 -11.86 5.08
N ALA A 94 -27.12 -12.31 5.40
CA ALA A 94 -27.79 -13.39 4.69
C ALA A 94 -28.09 -13.00 3.23
N ILE A 95 -27.69 -13.88 2.32
CA ILE A 95 -27.96 -13.73 0.89
C ILE A 95 -29.15 -14.60 0.53
N PHE A 96 -30.12 -14.04 -0.17
CA PHE A 96 -31.34 -14.74 -0.61
C PHE A 96 -31.31 -15.14 -2.10
N ILE A 97 -30.22 -14.82 -2.80
CA ILE A 97 -29.97 -15.25 -4.17
C ILE A 97 -29.31 -16.63 -4.12
N GLU A 98 -29.90 -17.62 -4.77
CA GLU A 98 -29.33 -18.97 -4.83
C GLU A 98 -27.96 -18.96 -5.53
N PRO A 99 -26.91 -19.55 -4.94
CA PRO A 99 -25.60 -19.63 -5.57
C PRO A 99 -25.67 -20.50 -6.84
N PRO A 100 -24.89 -20.15 -7.87
CA PRO A 100 -24.85 -20.94 -9.10
C PRO A 100 -24.27 -22.32 -8.83
N LYS A 101 -24.61 -23.29 -9.70
CA LYS A 101 -23.98 -24.61 -9.68
C LYS A 101 -22.50 -24.46 -10.05
N LYS A 102 -21.65 -25.18 -9.32
CA LYS A 102 -20.20 -25.18 -9.50
C LYS A 102 -19.70 -26.60 -9.72
N ASP A 103 -18.63 -26.74 -10.50
CA ASP A 103 -17.97 -28.02 -10.75
C ASP A 103 -17.02 -28.41 -9.62
N SER A 104 -16.49 -29.64 -9.70
CA SER A 104 -15.44 -30.09 -8.79
C SER A 104 -14.20 -29.20 -8.92
N GLY A 105 -13.66 -28.74 -7.79
CA GLY A 105 -12.53 -27.81 -7.77
C GLY A 105 -12.91 -26.33 -7.91
N GLN A 106 -14.20 -25.98 -7.98
CA GLN A 106 -14.66 -24.60 -7.94
C GLN A 106 -15.28 -24.24 -6.59
N VAL A 107 -15.24 -22.95 -6.24
CA VAL A 107 -15.96 -22.34 -5.11
C VAL A 107 -16.82 -21.19 -5.60
N VAL A 108 -17.79 -20.78 -4.79
CA VAL A 108 -18.60 -19.59 -5.04
C VAL A 108 -18.33 -18.55 -3.97
N ILE A 109 -18.34 -17.28 -4.36
CA ILE A 109 -18.28 -16.16 -3.43
C ILE A 109 -19.25 -15.07 -3.85
N PHE A 110 -19.94 -14.48 -2.89
CA PHE A 110 -20.85 -13.37 -3.13
C PHE A 110 -20.16 -12.05 -2.82
N GLN A 111 -19.95 -11.21 -3.83
CA GLN A 111 -19.31 -9.90 -3.72
C GLN A 111 -19.93 -8.95 -4.75
N ASN A 112 -19.98 -7.66 -4.41
CA ASN A 112 -20.53 -6.62 -5.29
C ASN A 112 -21.98 -6.90 -5.76
N GLY A 113 -22.77 -7.61 -4.94
CA GLY A 113 -24.17 -7.92 -5.22
C GLY A 113 -24.41 -9.15 -6.09
N GLU A 114 -23.37 -9.87 -6.51
CA GLU A 114 -23.49 -11.02 -7.40
C GLU A 114 -22.64 -12.22 -6.95
N TRP A 115 -23.04 -13.41 -7.38
CA TRP A 115 -22.25 -14.63 -7.20
C TRP A 115 -21.17 -14.75 -8.26
N GLN A 116 -19.95 -15.00 -7.82
CA GLN A 116 -18.81 -15.32 -8.69
C GLN A 116 -18.38 -16.76 -8.47
N ILE A 117 -18.10 -17.47 -9.56
CA ILE A 117 -17.49 -18.80 -9.52
C ILE A 117 -15.99 -18.65 -9.68
N LEU A 118 -15.23 -19.16 -8.72
CA LEU A 118 -13.78 -19.16 -8.72
C LEU A 118 -13.24 -20.58 -8.80
N THR A 119 -12.13 -20.76 -9.51
CA THR A 119 -11.36 -22.00 -9.46
C THR A 119 -10.54 -22.04 -8.17
N ASN A 120 -10.68 -23.08 -7.37
CA ASN A 120 -9.86 -23.28 -6.18
C ASN A 120 -8.43 -23.61 -6.59
N ASN A 121 -7.57 -22.59 -6.45
CA ASN A 121 -6.15 -22.69 -6.74
C ASN A 121 -5.30 -22.69 -5.46
N THR A 122 -5.88 -22.96 -4.28
CA THR A 122 -5.16 -22.95 -3.00
C THR A 122 -3.86 -23.75 -3.09
N GLY A 123 -2.75 -23.13 -2.65
CA GLY A 123 -1.42 -23.73 -2.68
C GLY A 123 -0.74 -23.76 -4.06
N LYS A 124 -1.43 -23.40 -5.15
CA LYS A 124 -0.75 -23.19 -6.44
C LYS A 124 0.09 -21.91 -6.39
N VAL A 125 1.12 -21.88 -7.22
CA VAL A 125 2.03 -20.73 -7.34
C VAL A 125 1.49 -19.76 -8.37
N TYR A 126 1.55 -18.48 -8.05
CA TYR A 126 1.35 -17.38 -8.98
C TYR A 126 2.54 -16.42 -8.89
N TYR A 127 2.68 -15.56 -9.89
CA TYR A 127 3.84 -14.71 -10.08
C TYR A 127 3.43 -13.25 -10.24
N ASP A 128 4.22 -12.33 -9.71
CA ASP A 128 4.09 -10.91 -10.05
C ASP A 128 4.66 -10.60 -11.43
N GLN A 129 4.60 -9.34 -11.84
CA GLN A 129 5.07 -8.90 -13.14
C GLN A 129 6.56 -9.14 -13.41
N TYR A 130 7.39 -9.40 -12.38
CA TYR A 130 8.83 -9.64 -12.50
C TYR A 130 9.21 -11.10 -12.17
N GLY A 131 8.23 -11.99 -12.06
CA GLY A 131 8.44 -13.41 -11.85
C GLY A 131 8.68 -13.80 -10.40
N ILE A 132 8.42 -12.93 -9.42
CA ILE A 132 8.48 -13.33 -8.01
C ILE A 132 7.31 -14.25 -7.70
N ALA A 133 7.61 -15.40 -7.09
CA ALA A 133 6.64 -16.44 -6.80
C ALA A 133 5.93 -16.22 -5.46
N TYR A 134 4.62 -16.45 -5.46
CA TYR A 134 3.74 -16.41 -4.30
C TYR A 134 2.81 -17.64 -4.31
N ALA A 135 2.31 -18.04 -3.14
CA ALA A 135 1.35 -19.13 -3.04
C ALA A 135 -0.06 -18.59 -2.82
N VAL A 136 -1.04 -19.18 -3.52
CA VAL A 136 -2.46 -18.85 -3.30
C VAL A 136 -2.85 -19.25 -1.87
N PRO A 137 -3.31 -18.30 -1.03
CA PRO A 137 -3.53 -18.55 0.40
C PRO A 137 -4.80 -19.36 0.68
N ASP A 138 -5.85 -19.17 -0.12
CA ASP A 138 -7.15 -19.81 0.08
C ASP A 138 -7.94 -19.95 -1.23
N ALA A 139 -9.06 -20.66 -1.16
CA ALA A 139 -9.86 -21.02 -2.33
C ALA A 139 -10.62 -19.86 -2.96
N TYR A 140 -10.80 -18.76 -2.22
CA TYR A 140 -11.56 -17.57 -2.61
C TYR A 140 -10.67 -16.44 -3.11
N PHE A 141 -9.35 -16.66 -3.17
CA PHE A 141 -8.38 -15.71 -3.66
C PHE A 141 -8.55 -15.44 -5.16
N THR A 142 -8.71 -14.17 -5.51
CA THR A 142 -8.68 -13.68 -6.89
C THR A 142 -7.30 -13.12 -7.19
N LEU A 143 -6.80 -13.43 -8.39
CA LEU A 143 -5.50 -12.95 -8.81
C LEU A 143 -5.55 -11.43 -9.04
N PRO A 144 -4.65 -10.64 -8.42
CA PRO A 144 -4.61 -9.20 -8.66
C PRO A 144 -4.18 -8.86 -10.09
N GLU A 145 -4.46 -7.64 -10.53
CA GLU A 145 -4.00 -7.13 -11.82
C GLU A 145 -2.46 -7.15 -11.90
N GLY A 146 -1.92 -7.54 -13.05
CA GLY A 146 -0.47 -7.64 -13.27
C GLY A 146 0.19 -8.93 -12.77
N TYR A 147 -0.59 -9.85 -12.16
CA TYR A 147 -0.11 -11.16 -11.75
C TYR A 147 -0.56 -12.25 -12.72
N THR A 148 0.15 -13.38 -12.73
CA THR A 148 -0.17 -14.53 -13.58
C THR A 148 0.11 -15.85 -12.90
N MET A 149 -0.66 -16.89 -13.25
CA MET A 149 -0.38 -18.29 -12.87
C MET A 149 0.56 -18.97 -13.88
N VAL A 150 0.92 -18.28 -14.97
CA VAL A 150 1.84 -18.79 -15.99
C VAL A 150 3.26 -18.70 -15.47
N THR A 151 3.96 -19.83 -15.41
CA THR A 151 5.35 -19.88 -14.97
C THR A 151 6.24 -18.97 -15.84
N PRO A 152 7.09 -18.11 -15.23
CA PRO A 152 8.04 -17.31 -15.99
C PRO A 152 9.04 -18.20 -16.73
N PRO A 153 9.61 -17.71 -17.84
CA PRO A 153 10.64 -18.43 -18.57
C PRO A 153 11.94 -18.51 -17.76
N GLU A 154 12.89 -19.31 -18.23
CA GLU A 154 14.17 -19.50 -17.55
C GLU A 154 14.95 -18.18 -17.36
N ASN A 155 15.78 -18.13 -16.31
CA ASN A 155 16.61 -16.97 -16.08
C ASN A 155 17.60 -16.76 -17.23
N LYS A 156 17.69 -15.53 -17.73
CA LYS A 156 18.65 -15.12 -18.74
C LYS A 156 19.62 -14.08 -18.14
N PRO A 157 20.94 -14.34 -18.08
CA PRO A 157 21.90 -13.40 -17.50
C PRO A 157 21.81 -12.00 -18.11
N GLY A 158 21.77 -10.97 -17.27
CA GLY A 158 21.63 -9.58 -17.70
C GLY A 158 20.21 -9.16 -18.07
N TYR A 159 19.22 -10.04 -17.89
CA TYR A 159 17.81 -9.74 -18.13
C TYR A 159 16.96 -10.15 -16.92
N THR A 160 15.82 -9.48 -16.79
CA THR A 160 14.72 -9.88 -15.91
C THR A 160 13.51 -10.23 -16.76
N VAL A 161 12.64 -11.09 -16.25
CA VAL A 161 11.38 -11.42 -16.92
C VAL A 161 10.37 -10.30 -16.64
N SER A 162 9.47 -10.07 -17.60
CA SER A 162 8.39 -9.08 -17.46
C SER A 162 7.09 -9.65 -18.02
N TRP A 163 6.03 -9.64 -17.22
CA TRP A 163 4.69 -9.99 -17.66
C TRP A 163 4.00 -8.76 -18.26
N ASN A 164 3.45 -8.87 -19.47
CA ASN A 164 2.71 -7.77 -20.11
C ASN A 164 1.17 -7.89 -20.01
N GLY A 165 0.67 -8.86 -19.24
CA GLY A 165 -0.76 -9.20 -19.16
C GLY A 165 -1.17 -10.38 -20.03
N ILE A 166 -0.37 -10.72 -21.04
CA ILE A 166 -0.66 -11.78 -22.03
C ILE A 166 0.43 -12.84 -22.04
N GLU A 167 1.70 -12.41 -22.05
CA GLU A 167 2.86 -13.29 -22.14
C GLU A 167 4.06 -12.72 -21.37
N TRP A 168 5.06 -13.58 -21.18
CA TRP A 168 6.35 -13.22 -20.61
C TRP A 168 7.32 -12.72 -21.68
N GLY A 169 7.97 -11.59 -21.39
CA GLY A 169 9.11 -11.08 -22.15
C GLY A 169 10.36 -10.98 -21.28
N TYR A 170 11.46 -10.53 -21.89
CA TYR A 170 12.70 -10.19 -21.20
C TYR A 170 12.99 -8.70 -21.32
N LEU A 171 13.40 -8.09 -20.22
CA LEU A 171 13.90 -6.72 -20.16
C LEU A 171 15.34 -6.73 -19.69
N GLU A 172 16.18 -5.85 -20.21
CA GLU A 172 17.55 -5.67 -19.71
C GLU A 172 17.50 -5.33 -18.21
N ASP A 173 18.36 -5.95 -17.42
CA ASP A 173 18.40 -5.74 -15.98
C ASP A 173 19.70 -5.05 -15.58
N TYR A 174 19.61 -3.73 -15.49
CA TYR A 174 20.68 -2.89 -14.98
C TYR A 174 20.44 -2.44 -13.55
N ARG A 175 19.42 -2.96 -12.86
CA ARG A 175 19.08 -2.52 -11.50
C ARG A 175 20.28 -2.69 -10.57
N GLY A 176 20.48 -1.70 -9.70
CA GLY A 176 21.63 -1.63 -8.80
C GLY A 176 22.94 -1.17 -9.44
N LYS A 177 23.03 -1.09 -10.79
CA LYS A 177 24.17 -0.45 -11.45
C LYS A 177 24.09 1.07 -11.32
N THR A 178 25.25 1.71 -11.34
CA THR A 178 25.37 3.17 -11.36
C THR A 178 25.38 3.65 -12.80
N ALA A 179 24.52 4.61 -13.13
CA ALA A 179 24.52 5.35 -14.38
C ALA A 179 24.73 6.84 -14.08
N TYR A 180 25.07 7.63 -15.09
CA TYR A 180 25.38 9.05 -14.97
C TYR A 180 24.49 9.85 -15.91
N LEU A 181 23.93 10.94 -15.42
CA LEU A 181 23.18 11.91 -16.21
C LEU A 181 24.12 12.61 -17.19
N LYS A 182 23.83 12.52 -18.50
CA LYS A 182 24.66 13.13 -19.55
C LYS A 182 24.76 14.65 -19.43
N ASN A 183 23.76 15.31 -18.84
CA ASN A 183 23.74 16.77 -18.75
C ASN A 183 24.70 17.37 -17.70
N ASN A 184 25.09 16.61 -16.67
CA ASN A 184 25.84 17.16 -15.54
C ASN A 184 26.74 16.14 -14.83
N GLY A 185 26.79 14.88 -15.29
CA GLY A 185 27.62 13.83 -14.71
C GLY A 185 27.13 13.27 -13.37
N SER A 186 25.94 13.65 -12.89
CA SER A 186 25.42 13.17 -11.61
C SER A 186 25.13 11.67 -11.65
N ALA A 187 25.61 10.96 -10.64
CA ALA A 187 25.39 9.53 -10.51
C ALA A 187 23.96 9.22 -10.03
N ILE A 188 23.36 8.19 -10.62
CA ILE A 188 22.09 7.61 -10.21
C ILE A 188 22.22 6.09 -10.11
N THR A 189 21.45 5.47 -9.23
CA THR A 189 21.28 4.01 -9.21
C THR A 189 20.09 3.65 -10.08
N VAL A 190 20.28 2.73 -11.03
CA VAL A 190 19.16 2.22 -11.83
C VAL A 190 18.25 1.39 -10.93
N THR A 191 16.95 1.71 -10.92
CA THR A 191 15.95 1.06 -10.05
C THR A 191 14.91 0.29 -10.83
N ASN A 192 14.68 0.64 -12.10
CA ASN A 192 13.72 -0.01 -12.98
C ASN A 192 14.42 -0.91 -14.00
N PRO A 193 13.83 -2.05 -14.37
CA PRO A 193 14.31 -2.85 -15.48
C PRO A 193 13.96 -2.20 -16.83
N GLY A 194 14.64 -2.62 -17.88
CA GLY A 194 14.50 -2.11 -19.23
C GLY A 194 15.77 -1.44 -19.75
N PRO A 195 15.74 -0.95 -20.99
CA PRO A 195 16.87 -0.22 -21.57
C PRO A 195 17.17 1.01 -20.74
N LEU A 196 18.45 1.34 -20.60
CA LEU A 196 18.87 2.58 -19.95
C LEU A 196 18.31 3.77 -20.77
N PRO A 197 17.58 4.71 -20.15
CA PRO A 197 17.06 5.87 -20.88
C PRO A 197 18.18 6.71 -21.51
N ASN A 198 17.87 7.37 -22.63
CA ASN A 198 18.86 8.04 -23.47
C ASN A 198 19.57 9.21 -22.77
N GLU A 199 18.99 9.78 -21.72
CA GLU A 199 19.58 10.84 -20.90
C GLU A 199 20.70 10.35 -19.97
N TYR A 200 20.89 9.03 -19.85
CA TYR A 200 21.93 8.43 -19.01
C TYR A 200 23.00 7.69 -19.82
N THR A 201 24.14 7.47 -19.18
CA THR A 201 25.25 6.65 -19.67
C THR A 201 25.82 5.81 -18.53
N PHE A 202 26.39 4.64 -18.82
CA PHE A 202 27.15 3.87 -17.82
C PHE A 202 28.60 4.34 -17.71
N THR A 203 29.05 5.23 -18.58
CA THR A 203 30.39 5.81 -18.54
C THR A 203 30.40 6.96 -17.53
N ALA A 204 31.30 6.90 -16.55
CA ALA A 204 31.48 7.99 -15.59
C ALA A 204 32.24 9.16 -16.24
N PRO A 205 31.94 10.42 -15.88
CA PRO A 205 32.83 11.53 -16.18
C PRO A 205 34.18 11.31 -15.47
N THR A 206 35.26 11.68 -16.14
CA THR A 206 36.62 11.62 -15.58
C THR A 206 36.88 12.80 -14.64
N THR A 207 36.31 13.97 -14.95
CA THR A 207 36.39 15.17 -14.14
C THR A 207 35.01 15.77 -13.87
N GLN A 208 34.88 16.56 -12.81
CA GLN A 208 33.64 17.30 -12.51
C GLN A 208 33.30 18.39 -13.54
N TYR A 209 34.21 18.66 -14.48
CA TYR A 209 34.04 19.65 -15.55
C TYR A 209 33.81 18.99 -16.90
N ASP A 210 33.58 17.68 -16.94
CA ASP A 210 33.29 16.99 -18.18
C ASP A 210 31.86 17.25 -18.64
N GLU A 211 31.71 17.42 -19.96
CA GLU A 211 30.46 17.58 -20.67
C GLU A 211 30.28 16.41 -21.64
N TRP A 212 29.03 15.97 -21.83
CA TRP A 212 28.72 14.85 -22.71
C TRP A 212 28.52 15.34 -24.15
N GLU A 213 29.48 15.03 -25.02
CA GLU A 213 29.45 15.42 -26.44
C GLU A 213 29.78 14.19 -27.30
N ASP A 214 29.10 14.05 -28.44
CA ASP A 214 29.33 12.97 -29.43
C ASP A 214 29.39 11.52 -28.89
N GLY A 215 28.76 11.28 -27.73
CA GLY A 215 28.70 9.95 -27.12
C GLY A 215 29.82 9.65 -26.13
N GLU A 216 30.67 10.62 -25.80
CA GLU A 216 31.75 10.50 -24.82
C GLU A 216 31.81 11.73 -23.90
N TRP A 217 32.56 11.61 -22.80
CA TRP A 217 32.82 12.71 -21.88
C TRP A 217 34.04 13.51 -22.37
N HIS A 218 33.87 14.81 -22.54
CA HIS A 218 34.95 15.74 -22.88
C HIS A 218 35.10 16.78 -21.77
N THR A 219 36.31 16.95 -21.26
CA THR A 219 36.58 17.98 -20.25
C THR A 219 36.39 19.37 -20.83
N ASN A 220 35.46 20.13 -20.28
CA ASN A 220 35.30 21.54 -20.60
C ASN A 220 36.52 22.31 -20.06
N ALA A 221 37.44 22.64 -20.97
CA ALA A 221 38.68 23.31 -20.66
C ALA A 221 38.45 24.71 -20.06
N ASP A 222 37.41 25.42 -20.49
CA ASP A 222 37.08 26.75 -19.98
C ASP A 222 36.54 26.69 -18.55
N ALA A 223 35.65 25.73 -18.27
CA ALA A 223 35.13 25.49 -16.92
C ALA A 223 36.24 25.04 -15.96
N LEU A 224 37.11 24.12 -16.40
CA LEU A 224 38.28 23.68 -15.64
C LEU A 224 39.23 24.86 -15.35
N LYS A 225 39.55 25.66 -16.36
CA LYS A 225 40.40 26.85 -16.22
C LYS A 225 39.78 27.86 -15.25
N ALA A 226 38.49 28.16 -15.39
CA ALA A 226 37.78 29.08 -14.51
C ALA A 226 37.84 28.61 -13.04
N ALA A 227 37.68 27.31 -12.79
CA ALA A 227 37.78 26.74 -11.45
C ALA A 227 39.21 26.78 -10.89
N GLN A 228 40.22 26.50 -11.72
CA GLN A 228 41.63 26.63 -11.33
C GLN A 228 41.98 28.08 -10.94
N VAL A 229 41.49 29.05 -11.72
CA VAL A 229 41.66 30.48 -11.43
C VAL A 229 40.92 30.87 -10.14
N ALA A 230 39.69 30.39 -9.93
CA ALA A 230 38.94 30.64 -8.71
C ALA A 230 39.67 30.08 -7.46
N SER A 231 40.17 28.83 -7.55
CA SER A 231 40.98 28.21 -6.49
C SER A 231 42.27 28.99 -6.22
N ALA A 232 42.94 29.47 -7.27
CA ALA A 232 44.11 30.33 -7.12
C ALA A 232 43.78 31.68 -6.46
N LYS A 233 42.64 32.30 -6.80
CA LYS A 233 42.18 33.55 -6.15
C LYS A 233 41.95 33.32 -4.65
N GLU A 234 41.28 32.23 -4.29
CA GLU A 234 41.03 31.88 -2.90
C GLU A 234 42.34 31.65 -2.14
N ARG A 235 43.26 30.85 -2.71
CA ARG A 235 44.57 30.60 -2.11
C ARG A 235 45.37 31.89 -1.93
N LYS A 236 45.37 32.78 -2.93
CA LYS A 236 46.05 34.09 -2.85
C LYS A 236 45.48 34.91 -1.69
N ASN A 237 44.16 34.95 -1.55
CA ASN A 237 43.48 35.68 -0.49
C ASN A 237 43.83 35.11 0.90
N LEU A 238 43.77 33.79 1.06
CA LEU A 238 44.13 33.11 2.32
C LEU A 238 45.56 33.44 2.76
N LEU A 239 46.55 33.29 1.86
CA LEU A 239 47.94 33.61 2.14
C LEU A 239 48.15 35.09 2.47
N TRP A 240 47.44 35.98 1.77
CA TRP A 240 47.50 37.42 2.01
C TRP A 240 46.96 37.82 3.38
N VAL A 241 45.82 37.25 3.79
CA VAL A 241 45.21 37.49 5.10
C VAL A 241 46.12 36.98 6.21
N GLU A 242 46.60 35.74 6.10
CA GLU A 242 47.52 35.14 7.08
C GLU A 242 48.78 35.99 7.28
N ALA A 243 49.44 36.40 6.18
CA ALA A 243 50.62 37.27 6.27
C ALA A 243 50.27 38.65 6.86
N SER A 244 49.09 39.20 6.53
CA SER A 244 48.67 40.50 7.05
C SER A 244 48.37 40.48 8.54
N ASP A 245 47.80 39.39 9.05
CA ASP A 245 47.53 39.21 10.48
C ASP A 245 48.83 39.10 11.28
N GLU A 246 49.81 38.31 10.80
CA GLU A 246 51.14 38.24 11.43
C GLU A 246 51.86 39.59 11.40
N ILE A 247 51.83 40.28 10.26
CA ILE A 247 52.42 41.62 10.11
C ILE A 247 51.75 42.61 11.06
N ALA A 248 50.44 42.54 11.30
CA ALA A 248 49.75 43.45 12.19
C ALA A 248 50.27 43.35 13.64
N VAL A 249 50.43 42.13 14.15
CA VAL A 249 50.97 41.88 15.50
C VAL A 249 52.41 42.40 15.61
N LEU A 250 53.26 42.10 14.62
CA LEU A 250 54.65 42.55 14.61
C LEU A 250 54.76 44.07 14.44
N SER A 251 53.89 44.67 13.63
CA SER A 251 53.80 46.12 13.44
C SER A 251 53.49 46.84 14.75
N ASP A 252 52.56 46.31 15.54
CA ASP A 252 52.24 46.86 16.87
C ASP A 252 53.45 46.75 17.81
N ALA A 253 54.11 45.59 17.86
CA ALA A 253 55.33 45.41 18.66
C ALA A 253 56.43 46.41 18.27
N ILE A 254 56.62 46.69 16.97
CA ILE A 254 57.56 47.70 16.47
C ILE A 254 57.11 49.11 16.87
N LYS A 255 55.84 49.45 16.66
CA LYS A 255 55.25 50.77 16.97
C LYS A 255 55.40 51.15 18.44
N PHE A 256 55.27 50.18 19.34
CA PHE A 256 55.44 50.39 20.78
C PHE A 256 56.89 50.19 21.27
N ASN A 257 57.87 50.02 20.37
CA ASN A 257 59.29 49.77 20.70
C ASN A 257 59.50 48.51 21.58
N MET A 258 58.64 47.51 21.42
CA MET A 258 58.69 46.23 22.15
C MET A 258 59.26 45.06 21.33
N ALA A 259 59.41 45.24 20.01
CA ALA A 259 59.90 44.20 19.11
C ALA A 259 61.39 43.87 19.32
N THR A 260 61.68 42.58 19.39
CA THR A 260 63.03 42.00 19.32
C THR A 260 63.64 42.15 17.91
N GLU A 261 64.96 42.00 17.79
CA GLU A 261 65.63 42.01 16.47
C GLU A 261 65.13 40.88 15.55
N GLN A 262 64.76 39.72 16.11
CA GLN A 262 64.17 38.61 15.35
C GLN A 262 62.78 38.96 14.82
N GLU A 263 61.94 39.63 15.62
CA GLU A 263 60.61 40.10 15.20
C GLU A 263 60.68 41.17 14.13
N LYS A 264 61.69 42.06 14.16
CA LYS A 264 61.93 43.03 13.08
C LYS A 264 62.31 42.35 11.77
N VAL A 265 63.26 41.41 11.80
CA VAL A 265 63.63 40.60 10.62
C VAL A 265 62.43 39.82 10.08
N ARG A 266 61.61 39.27 10.99
CA ARG A 266 60.38 38.55 10.62
C ARG A 266 59.35 39.48 9.98
N PHE A 267 59.17 40.69 10.50
CA PHE A 267 58.29 41.71 9.94
C PHE A 267 58.70 42.08 8.51
N ASP A 268 60.00 42.31 8.29
CA ASP A 268 60.52 42.68 6.96
C ASP A 268 60.33 41.54 5.95
N SER A 269 60.71 40.31 6.33
CA SER A 269 60.57 39.14 5.48
C SER A 269 59.11 38.76 5.18
N LEU A 270 58.20 38.88 6.16
CA LEU A 270 56.76 38.71 5.92
C LEU A 270 56.17 39.82 5.07
N SER A 271 56.64 41.06 5.23
CA SER A 271 56.19 42.19 4.40
C SER A 271 56.62 42.01 2.94
N GLU A 272 57.84 41.54 2.70
CA GLU A 272 58.31 41.14 1.37
C GLU A 272 57.47 39.98 0.81
N TYR A 273 57.26 38.93 1.61
CA TYR A 273 56.41 37.79 1.26
C TYR A 273 55.00 38.23 0.86
N ARG A 274 54.37 39.13 1.62
CA ARG A 274 53.05 39.68 1.33
C ARG A 274 53.06 40.41 -0.02
N VAL A 275 54.06 41.25 -0.30
CA VAL A 275 54.21 41.92 -1.60
C VAL A 275 54.37 40.90 -2.75
N LEU A 276 55.11 39.81 -2.53
CA LEU A 276 55.22 38.74 -3.53
C LEU A 276 53.87 38.06 -3.78
N ILE A 277 53.07 37.79 -2.73
CA ILE A 277 51.70 37.26 -2.88
C ILE A 277 50.83 38.22 -3.70
N MET A 278 50.90 39.54 -3.45
CA MET A 278 50.12 40.54 -4.21
C MET A 278 50.36 40.45 -5.71
N ARG A 279 51.61 40.19 -6.11
CA ARG A 279 52.04 40.13 -7.51
C ARG A 279 51.68 38.83 -8.21
N VAL A 280 51.32 37.78 -7.47
CA VAL A 280 50.83 36.52 -8.07
C VAL A 280 49.58 36.82 -8.89
N ASN A 281 49.58 36.43 -10.17
CA ASN A 281 48.42 36.52 -11.05
C ASN A 281 47.64 35.19 -11.00
N PRO A 282 46.41 35.15 -10.45
CA PRO A 282 45.62 33.93 -10.41
C PRO A 282 45.24 33.35 -11.78
N ASP A 283 45.25 34.19 -12.83
CA ASP A 283 44.90 33.75 -14.19
C ASP A 283 45.98 32.83 -14.82
N ASP A 284 47.17 32.76 -14.23
CA ASP A 284 48.25 31.86 -14.65
C ASP A 284 48.03 30.41 -14.21
N ALA A 285 46.96 30.13 -13.44
CA ALA A 285 46.63 28.79 -12.97
C ALA A 285 46.50 27.77 -14.14
N PRO A 286 46.95 26.52 -14.00
CA PRO A 286 47.50 25.93 -12.78
C PRO A 286 48.99 26.23 -12.56
N ASN A 287 49.65 26.92 -13.50
CA ASN A 287 51.10 27.11 -13.54
C ASN A 287 51.55 28.35 -12.74
N ILE A 288 51.18 28.42 -11.47
CA ILE A 288 51.56 29.53 -10.57
C ILE A 288 52.74 29.11 -9.69
N SER A 289 53.80 29.92 -9.70
CA SER A 289 54.89 29.81 -8.71
C SER A 289 54.52 30.60 -7.46
N TRP A 290 54.04 29.90 -6.43
CA TRP A 290 53.66 30.52 -5.16
C TRP A 290 54.91 30.91 -4.36
N PRO A 291 54.95 32.12 -3.77
CA PRO A 291 56.06 32.50 -2.90
C PRO A 291 56.12 31.57 -1.68
N VAL A 292 57.33 31.31 -1.21
CA VAL A 292 57.56 30.48 -0.02
C VAL A 292 57.43 31.36 1.21
N LYS A 293 56.63 30.93 2.19
CA LYS A 293 56.49 31.62 3.46
C LYS A 293 57.86 31.63 4.16
N PRO A 294 58.38 32.79 4.58
CA PRO A 294 59.67 32.88 5.26
C PRO A 294 59.63 32.21 6.63
#